data_AF-A0A8S3J267-F1
#
_entry.id   AF-A0A8S3J267-F1
#
_cell.length_a   1.000
_cell.length_b   1.000
_cell.length_c   1.000
_cell.angle_alpha   90.00
_cell.angle_beta   90.00
_cell.angle_gamma   90.00
#
_symmetry.space_group_name_H-M   'P 1'
#
loop_
_entity.id
_entity.type
_entity.pdbx_description
1 polymer ?
#
loop_
_entity_poly.entity_id
_entity_poly.type
_entity_poly.pdbx_seq_one_letter_code
_entity_poly.pdbx_strand_id
1 'polypeptide(L)'
;KLRVFKLAKSWQTLNRLMSIIGKSIGALGNLTVVLVIIIFIFAVVGMQLFGQKYEDKFGKNMPRWNFFDFFHSFMIVFRVLCGEWIESMWVCLECAGWPCIPFFLLTFVIGNLVKGNKQERCCDYVLA
;
A
#
# COMPACT_ATOMS: atom_id res chain seq x y z
N LYS A 1 -30.44 -33.50 -13.48
CA LYS A 1 -29.18 -33.17 -12.78
C LYS A 1 -29.13 -31.67 -12.49
N LEU A 2 -29.69 -31.23 -11.35
CA LEU A 2 -29.94 -29.81 -11.02
C LEU A 2 -28.85 -29.22 -10.11
N ARG A 3 -27.60 -29.14 -10.60
CA ARG A 3 -26.50 -28.47 -9.85
C ARG A 3 -26.34 -26.98 -10.21
N VAL A 4 -27.03 -26.50 -11.25
CA VAL A 4 -26.89 -25.12 -11.78
C VAL A 4 -27.75 -24.10 -11.04
N PHE A 5 -28.84 -24.50 -10.38
CA PHE A 5 -29.68 -23.59 -9.59
C PHE A 5 -29.00 -23.06 -8.31
N LYS A 6 -27.87 -23.64 -7.89
CA LYS A 6 -27.01 -23.05 -6.85
C LYS A 6 -26.24 -21.82 -7.35
N LEU A 7 -25.95 -21.70 -8.65
CA LEU A 7 -25.31 -20.53 -9.24
C LEU A 7 -26.26 -19.33 -9.38
N ALA A 8 -27.56 -19.55 -9.66
CA ALA A 8 -28.54 -18.47 -9.71
C ALA A 8 -28.67 -17.74 -8.36
N LYS A 9 -28.57 -18.48 -7.25
CA LYS A 9 -28.53 -17.91 -5.89
C LYS A 9 -27.22 -17.16 -5.60
N SER A 10 -26.07 -17.65 -6.09
CA SER A 10 -24.80 -16.91 -5.95
C SER A 10 -24.79 -15.63 -6.77
N TRP A 11 -25.48 -15.59 -7.92
CA TRP A 11 -25.59 -14.39 -8.76
C TRP A 11 -26.41 -13.28 -8.11
N GLN A 12 -27.53 -13.59 -7.46
CA GLN A 12 -28.29 -12.58 -6.70
C GLN A 12 -27.51 -12.04 -5.50
N THR A 13 -26.79 -12.91 -4.78
CA THR A 13 -25.89 -12.49 -3.70
C THR A 13 -24.72 -11.66 -4.22
N LEU A 14 -24.07 -12.07 -5.31
CA LEU A 14 -22.97 -11.34 -5.94
C LEU A 14 -23.42 -9.96 -6.44
N ASN A 15 -24.59 -9.87 -7.07
CA ASN A 15 -25.11 -8.59 -7.56
C ASN A 15 -25.45 -7.63 -6.41
N ARG A 16 -25.94 -8.17 -5.27
CA ARG A 16 -26.09 -7.39 -4.02
C ARG A 16 -24.73 -6.95 -3.47
N LEU A 17 -23.73 -7.82 -3.45
CA LEU A 17 -22.36 -7.47 -3.03
C LEU A 17 -21.75 -6.38 -3.92
N MET A 18 -21.89 -6.49 -5.24
CA MET A 18 -21.43 -5.46 -6.19
C MET A 18 -22.15 -4.12 -5.97
N SER A 19 -23.45 -4.14 -5.67
CA SER A 19 -24.20 -2.92 -5.31
C SER A 19 -23.71 -2.30 -4.00
N ILE A 20 -23.35 -3.10 -3.00
CA ILE A 20 -22.77 -2.61 -1.74
C ILE A 20 -21.39 -1.98 -2.00
N ILE A 21 -20.53 -2.65 -2.77
CA ILE A 21 -19.20 -2.13 -3.13
C ILE A 21 -19.33 -0.80 -3.88
N GLY A 22 -20.21 -0.72 -4.88
CA GLY A 22 -20.44 0.51 -5.66
C GLY A 22 -20.95 1.68 -4.81
N LYS A 23 -21.90 1.42 -3.90
CA LYS A 23 -22.41 2.44 -2.97
C LYS A 23 -21.33 2.93 -2.00
N SER A 24 -20.51 2.01 -1.49
CA SER A 24 -19.37 2.33 -0.62
C SER A 24 -18.29 3.14 -1.34
N ILE A 25 -17.99 2.83 -2.61
CA ILE A 25 -17.05 3.62 -3.43
C ILE A 25 -17.59 5.02 -3.68
N GLY A 26 -18.91 5.21 -3.88
CA GLY A 26 -19.50 6.54 -4.01
C GLY A 26 -19.36 7.39 -2.74
N ALA A 27 -19.54 6.78 -1.56
CA ALA A 27 -19.39 7.47 -0.27
C ALA A 27 -17.93 7.74 0.12
N LEU A 28 -16.99 6.89 -0.33
CA LEU A 28 -15.55 6.97 0.00
C LEU A 28 -14.70 7.51 -1.15
N GLY A 29 -15.30 7.82 -2.31
CA GLY A 29 -14.59 8.05 -3.56
C GLY A 29 -13.59 9.19 -3.48
N ASN A 30 -13.97 10.29 -2.83
CA ASN A 30 -13.09 11.45 -2.65
C ASN A 30 -11.83 11.09 -1.85
N LEU A 31 -11.96 10.29 -0.78
CA LEU A 31 -10.82 9.84 0.02
C LEU A 31 -9.94 8.86 -0.76
N THR A 32 -10.55 7.93 -1.50
CA THR A 32 -9.84 6.96 -2.34
C THR A 32 -9.00 7.66 -3.41
N VAL A 33 -9.56 8.67 -4.09
CA VAL A 33 -8.81 9.44 -5.10
C VAL A 33 -7.61 10.15 -4.48
N VAL A 34 -7.79 10.81 -3.33
CA VAL A 34 -6.69 11.46 -2.61
C VAL A 34 -5.60 10.45 -2.22
N LEU A 35 -5.98 9.28 -1.71
CA LEU A 35 -5.04 8.23 -1.34
C LEU A 35 -4.24 7.71 -2.55
N VAL A 36 -4.90 7.51 -3.70
CA VAL A 36 -4.22 7.10 -4.94
C VAL A 36 -3.21 8.14 -5.40
N ILE A 37 -3.56 9.43 -5.33
CA ILE A 37 -2.65 10.54 -5.69
C ILE A 37 -1.43 10.55 -4.76
N ILE A 38 -1.64 10.38 -3.45
CA ILE A 38 -0.56 10.32 -2.46
C ILE A 38 0.38 9.15 -2.77
N ILE A 39 -0.15 7.94 -3.01
CA ILE A 39 0.69 6.79 -3.36
C ILE A 39 1.53 7.09 -4.60
N PHE A 40 0.93 7.67 -5.64
CA PHE A 40 1.62 8.00 -6.87
C PHE A 40 2.79 8.96 -6.63
N ILE A 41 2.57 10.04 -5.88
CA ILE A 41 3.61 11.03 -5.55
C ILE A 41 4.74 10.38 -4.77
N PHE A 42 4.43 9.64 -3.70
CA PHE A 42 5.45 8.99 -2.88
C PHE A 42 6.23 7.91 -3.64
N ALA A 43 5.59 7.17 -4.55
CA ALA A 43 6.27 6.19 -5.39
C ALA A 43 7.28 6.85 -6.33
N VAL A 44 6.90 7.96 -6.97
CA VAL A 44 7.78 8.72 -7.87
C VAL A 44 8.92 9.41 -7.11
N VAL A 45 8.64 9.95 -5.92
CA VAL A 45 9.68 10.55 -5.05
C VAL A 45 10.64 9.48 -4.54
N GLY A 46 10.15 8.34 -4.05
CA GLY A 46 10.98 7.25 -3.53
C GLY A 46 11.92 6.68 -4.61
N MET A 47 11.40 6.47 -5.82
CA MET A 47 12.21 6.05 -6.97
C MET A 47 13.30 7.06 -7.32
N GLN A 48 12.98 8.36 -7.35
CA GLN A 48 13.96 9.40 -7.66
C GLN A 48 15.04 9.56 -6.58
N LEU A 49 14.69 9.39 -5.31
CA LEU A 49 15.63 9.54 -4.19
C LEU A 49 16.49 8.29 -3.96
N PHE A 50 15.88 7.10 -4.07
CA PHE A 50 16.50 5.86 -3.61
C PHE A 50 16.77 4.85 -4.74
N GLY A 51 16.16 4.99 -5.92
CA GLY A 51 16.24 3.99 -6.99
C GLY A 51 17.67 3.68 -7.42
N GLN A 52 18.48 4.71 -7.69
CA GLN A 52 19.90 4.53 -8.02
C GLN A 52 20.69 3.91 -6.88
N LYS A 53 20.39 4.26 -5.62
CA LYS A 53 21.08 3.68 -4.44
C LYS A 53 20.79 2.19 -4.27
N TYR A 54 19.57 1.75 -4.61
CA TYR A 54 19.23 0.34 -4.62
C TYR A 54 19.94 -0.42 -5.75
N GLU A 55 20.04 0.18 -6.93
CA GLU A 55 20.80 -0.39 -8.04
C GLU A 55 22.29 -0.52 -7.71
N ASP A 56 22.91 0.55 -7.19
CA ASP A 56 24.32 0.59 -6.81
C ASP A 56 24.68 -0.48 -5.77
N LYS A 57 23.79 -0.69 -4.79
CA LYS A 57 24.06 -1.60 -3.68
C LYS A 57 23.78 -3.07 -4.00
N PHE A 58 22.66 -3.35 -4.66
CA PHE A 58 22.20 -4.73 -4.85
C PHE A 58 22.47 -5.26 -6.25
N GLY A 59 22.56 -4.40 -7.27
CA GLY A 59 22.73 -4.78 -8.66
C GLY A 59 21.78 -5.92 -9.06
N LYS A 60 22.35 -7.10 -9.34
CA LYS A 60 21.60 -8.30 -9.75
C LYS A 60 20.84 -8.99 -8.61
N ASN A 61 21.22 -8.77 -7.35
CA ASN A 61 20.61 -9.39 -6.17
C ASN A 61 19.58 -8.45 -5.52
N MET A 62 18.72 -7.84 -6.34
CA MET A 62 17.77 -6.83 -5.88
C MET A 62 16.69 -7.45 -4.97
N PRO A 63 16.40 -6.85 -3.80
CA PRO A 63 15.34 -7.33 -2.94
C PRO A 63 13.97 -7.21 -3.65
N ARG A 64 13.05 -8.11 -3.31
CA ARG A 64 11.68 -8.11 -3.84
C ARG A 64 10.97 -6.77 -3.65
N TRP A 65 11.26 -6.09 -2.54
CA TRP A 65 10.79 -4.76 -2.20
C TRP A 65 11.93 -3.77 -2.43
N ASN A 66 11.90 -3.06 -3.55
CA ASN A 66 12.91 -2.07 -3.92
C ASN A 66 12.28 -0.78 -4.50
N PHE A 67 13.08 0.28 -4.59
CA PHE A 67 12.71 1.56 -5.21
C PHE A 67 13.26 1.73 -6.64
N PHE A 68 13.68 0.65 -7.30
CA PHE A 68 14.34 0.74 -8.61
C PHE A 68 13.35 1.14 -9.71
N ASP A 69 12.20 0.45 -9.78
CA ASP A 69 11.14 0.76 -10.73
C ASP A 69 9.94 1.44 -10.07
N PHE A 70 9.12 2.10 -10.89
CA PHE A 70 7.87 2.73 -10.45
C PHE A 70 6.92 1.73 -9.78
N PHE A 71 6.71 0.55 -10.36
CA PHE A 71 5.76 -0.43 -9.82
C PHE A 71 6.26 -1.05 -8.50
N HIS A 72 7.56 -1.32 -8.39
CA HIS A 72 8.18 -1.78 -7.14
C HIS A 72 8.08 -0.71 -6.04
N SER A 73 8.36 0.55 -6.38
CA SER A 73 8.20 1.70 -5.48
C SER A 73 6.75 1.89 -5.05
N PHE A 74 5.80 1.78 -5.97
CA PHE A 74 4.36 1.82 -5.70
C PHE A 74 3.95 0.73 -4.70
N MET A 75 4.42 -0.50 -4.90
CA MET A 75 4.13 -1.62 -4.00
C MET A 75 4.72 -1.42 -2.60
N ILE A 76 5.92 -0.84 -2.46
CA ILE A 76 6.46 -0.47 -1.14
C ILE A 76 5.57 0.56 -0.46
N VAL A 77 5.21 1.65 -1.15
CA VAL A 77 4.39 2.71 -0.55
C VAL A 77 3.02 2.15 -0.13
N PHE A 78 2.40 1.31 -0.95
CA PHE A 78 1.18 0.60 -0.58
C PHE A 78 1.38 -0.26 0.68
N ARG A 79 2.48 -1.02 0.76
CA ARG A 79 2.83 -1.85 1.92
C ARG A 79 3.02 -1.03 3.21
N VAL A 80 3.66 0.14 3.11
CA VAL A 80 3.81 1.10 4.22
C VAL A 80 2.46 1.59 4.72
N LEU A 81 1.53 1.90 3.79
CA LEU A 81 0.17 2.31 4.15
C LEU A 81 -0.64 1.18 4.81
N CYS A 82 -0.33 -0.08 4.53
CA CYS A 82 -0.91 -1.23 5.24
C CYS A 82 -0.33 -1.41 6.67
N GLY A 83 0.72 -0.67 7.04
CA GLY A 83 1.36 -0.72 8.36
C GLY A 83 2.69 -1.48 8.39
N GLU A 84 3.11 -2.10 7.29
CA GLU A 84 4.35 -2.88 7.19
C GLU A 84 5.51 -2.03 6.68
N TRP A 85 5.93 -1.03 7.46
CA TRP A 85 6.94 -0.05 7.04
C TRP A 85 8.36 -0.33 7.57
N ILE A 86 8.47 -0.97 8.74
CA ILE A 86 9.75 -1.17 9.45
C ILE A 86 10.75 -1.98 8.61
N GLU A 87 10.35 -3.14 8.07
CA GLU A 87 11.25 -4.00 7.27
C GLU A 87 11.80 -3.27 6.03
N SER A 88 10.92 -2.59 5.30
CA SER A 88 11.29 -1.85 4.09
C SER A 88 12.20 -0.65 4.42
N MET A 89 11.98 -0.01 5.56
CA MET A 89 12.82 1.08 6.05
C MET A 89 14.23 0.60 6.38
N TRP A 90 14.40 -0.53 7.08
CA TRP A 90 15.73 -1.05 7.41
C TRP A 90 16.56 -1.35 6.16
N VAL A 91 15.94 -1.98 5.16
CA VAL A 91 16.62 -2.24 3.87
C VAL A 91 17.01 -0.92 3.21
N CYS A 92 16.13 0.09 3.18
CA CYS A 92 16.44 1.40 2.61
C CYS A 92 17.59 2.09 3.36
N LEU A 93 17.57 2.08 4.70
CA LEU A 93 18.59 2.68 5.55
C LEU A 93 19.98 2.11 5.24
N GLU A 94 20.03 0.80 5.01
CA GLU A 94 21.26 0.10 4.64
C GLU A 94 21.81 0.57 3.27
N CYS A 95 20.96 1.11 2.38
CA CYS A 95 21.33 1.53 1.01
C CYS A 95 21.61 3.02 0.89
N ALA A 96 20.68 3.84 1.39
CA ALA A 96 20.65 5.28 1.16
C ALA A 96 20.86 6.09 2.45
N GLY A 97 20.98 5.43 3.60
CA GLY A 97 21.26 6.07 4.89
C GLY A 97 20.06 6.82 5.48
N TRP A 98 20.35 7.82 6.31
CA TRP A 98 19.37 8.51 7.15
C TRP A 98 18.13 9.10 6.42
N PRO A 99 18.16 9.52 5.13
CA PRO A 99 16.98 10.09 4.46
C PRO A 99 15.81 9.13 4.31
N CYS A 100 16.03 7.82 4.43
CA CYS A 100 14.96 6.82 4.43
C CYS A 100 14.02 7.02 5.64
N ILE A 101 14.54 7.36 6.81
CA ILE A 101 13.74 7.50 8.05
C ILE A 101 12.62 8.55 7.89
N PRO A 102 12.91 9.83 7.54
CA PRO A 102 11.86 10.82 7.38
C PRO A 102 10.90 10.47 6.22
N PHE A 103 11.36 9.83 5.14
CA PHE A 103 10.49 9.40 4.04
C PHE A 103 9.43 8.37 4.49
N PHE A 104 9.85 7.30 5.16
CA PHE A 104 8.95 6.25 5.63
C PHE A 104 8.01 6.75 6.74
N LEU A 105 8.52 7.54 7.68
CA LEU A 105 7.70 8.13 8.75
C LEU A 105 6.65 9.10 8.20
N LEU A 106 7.03 9.97 7.26
CA LEU A 106 6.10 10.90 6.63
C LEU A 106 4.99 10.16 5.87
N THR A 107 5.36 9.12 5.11
CA THR A 107 4.40 8.29 4.37
C THR A 107 3.41 7.61 5.31
N PHE A 108 3.88 7.05 6.43
CA PHE A 108 3.04 6.40 7.44
C PHE A 108 2.09 7.38 8.13
N VAL A 109 2.61 8.55 8.56
CA VAL A 109 1.80 9.60 9.23
C VAL A 109 0.72 10.12 8.29
N ILE A 110 1.08 10.51 7.06
CA ILE A 110 0.10 10.99 6.05
C ILE A 110 -0.94 9.90 5.75
N GLY A 111 -0.50 8.65 5.59
CA GLY A 111 -1.39 7.52 5.37
C GLY A 111 -2.44 7.35 6.47
N ASN A 112 -2.03 7.49 7.73
CA ASN A 112 -2.94 7.38 8.87
C ASN A 112 -3.87 8.60 9.01
N LEU A 113 -3.37 9.81 8.71
CA LEU A 113 -4.22 11.01 8.67
C LEU A 113 -5.33 10.89 7.63
N VAL A 114 -5.03 10.35 6.45
CA VAL A 114 -6.00 10.18 5.35
C VAL A 114 -6.99 9.04 5.62
N LYS A 115 -6.54 7.91 6.20
CA LYS A 115 -7.43 6.80 6.58
C LYS A 115 -8.37 7.16 7.74
N GLY A 116 -8.09 8.26 8.46
CA GLY A 116 -8.81 8.68 9.66
C GLY A 116 -8.51 7.75 10.84
N ASN A 117 -8.72 8.22 12.07
CA ASN A 117 -8.45 7.51 13.33
C ASN A 117 -9.33 6.25 13.57
N LYS A 118 -9.65 5.46 12.54
CA LYS A 118 -10.21 4.11 12.66
C LYS A 118 -9.15 3.01 12.57
N GLN A 119 -7.87 3.36 12.55
CA GLN A 119 -6.73 2.43 12.47
C GLN A 119 -6.40 1.76 13.82
N GLU A 120 -6.99 2.19 14.94
CA GLU A 120 -6.76 1.66 16.30
C GLU A 120 -7.32 0.23 16.55
N ARG A 121 -7.33 -0.68 15.57
CA ARG A 121 -7.79 -2.06 15.87
C ARG A 121 -7.11 -3.22 15.15
N CYS A 122 -6.17 -2.96 14.24
CA CYS A 122 -5.46 -4.06 13.56
C CYS A 122 -3.99 -4.21 13.94
N CYS A 123 -3.34 -3.19 14.53
CA CYS A 123 -1.94 -3.30 14.95
C CYS A 123 -1.75 -3.76 16.42
N ASP A 124 -2.80 -3.75 17.24
CA ASP A 124 -2.70 -4.22 18.64
C ASP A 124 -2.54 -5.75 18.75
N TYR A 125 -2.75 -6.49 17.66
CA TYR A 125 -2.58 -7.95 17.64
C TYR A 125 -1.13 -8.42 17.38
N VAL A 126 -0.17 -7.51 17.20
CA VAL A 126 1.24 -7.87 16.92
C VAL A 126 2.17 -7.64 18.13
N LEU A 127 1.66 -7.02 19.22
CA LEU A 127 2.41 -6.79 20.46
C LEU A 127 1.83 -7.56 21.67
N ALA A 128 1.13 -8.67 21.44
CA ALA A 128 0.73 -9.64 22.46
C ALA A 128 1.42 -10.99 22.24
#